data_AF-A0A7V6B3T0-F1
#
_entry.id   AF-A0A7V6B3T0-F1
#
_cell.length_a   1.000
_cell.length_b   1.000
_cell.length_c   1.000
_cell.angle_alpha   90.00
_cell.angle_beta   90.00
_cell.angle_gamma   90.00
#
_symmetry.space_group_name_H-M   'P 1'
#
loop_
_entity.id
_entity.type
_entity.pdbx_description
1 polymer ?
#
loop_
_entity_poly.entity_id
_entity_poly.type
_entity_poly.pdbx_seq_one_letter_code
_entity_poly.pdbx_strand_id
1 'polypeptide(L)' 'MMVAPALNQKRFPVLFFLVLCVVGVLVSLELTRVYYLARTDPDYHSFCAINEAFNCEVVALSSHATVFGVPLSVWGLAG' A
#
# COMPACT_ATOMS: atom_id res chain seq x y z
N MET A 1 10.65 3.15 20.61
CA MET A 1 10.82 1.90 21.39
C MET A 1 9.80 0.94 20.83
N MET A 2 10.06 -0.10 20.05
CA MET A 2 11.10 -1.13 19.98
C MET A 2 11.38 -1.34 18.47
N VAL A 3 12.60 -1.53 17.94
CA VAL A 3 13.42 -2.74 18.07
C VAL A 3 14.83 -2.39 17.60
N ALA A 4 15.82 -2.66 18.46
CA ALA A 4 17.16 -3.08 18.05
C ALA A 4 17.30 -4.51 18.61
N PRO A 5 18.01 -5.46 17.94
CA PRO A 5 19.47 -5.44 18.03
C PRO A 5 20.26 -6.05 16.83
N ALA A 6 21.52 -5.62 16.73
CA ALA A 6 22.69 -6.34 16.21
C ALA A 6 22.48 -7.42 15.11
N LEU A 7 22.74 -7.06 13.84
CA LEU A 7 22.85 -8.04 12.76
C LEU A 7 24.13 -7.84 11.93
N ASN A 8 25.06 -8.78 12.15
CA ASN A 8 26.13 -9.27 11.28
C ASN A 8 26.13 -8.72 9.85
N GLN A 9 27.27 -8.17 9.40
CA GLN A 9 27.47 -7.36 8.18
C GLN A 9 26.89 -7.95 6.87
N LYS A 10 26.68 -9.27 6.76
CA LYS A 10 26.04 -9.93 5.60
C LYS A 10 24.51 -10.05 5.67
N ARG A 11 23.89 -9.88 6.84
CA ARG A 11 22.42 -9.96 7.03
C ARG A 11 21.73 -8.60 6.99
N PHE A 12 22.48 -7.51 7.09
CA PHE A 12 21.96 -6.15 7.01
C PHE A 12 21.16 -5.87 5.71
N PRO A 13 21.65 -6.20 4.50
CA PRO A 13 20.88 -5.97 3.29
C PRO A 13 19.60 -6.82 3.25
N VAL A 14 19.65 -8.07 3.73
CA VAL A 14 18.49 -8.96 3.75
C VAL A 14 17.39 -8.42 4.67
N LEU A 15 17.76 -7.95 5.87
CA LEU A 15 16.80 -7.33 6.80
C LEU A 15 16.18 -6.08 6.18
N PHE A 16 16.99 -5.24 5.53
CA PHE A 16 16.52 -4.04 4.86
C PHE A 16 15.49 -4.35 3.77
N PHE A 17 15.77 -5.35 2.91
CA PHE A 17 14.80 -5.81 1.90
C PHE A 17 13.54 -6.39 2.55
N LEU A 18 13.65 -7.15 3.63
CA LEU A 18 12.50 -7.71 4.35
C LEU A 18 11.58 -6.61 4.88
N VAL A 19 12.15 -5.55 5.47
CA VAL A 19 11.38 -4.39 5.94
C VAL A 19 10.67 -3.70 4.77
N LEU A 20 11.36 -3.50 3.64
CA LEU A 20 10.74 -2.93 2.44
C LEU A 20 9.59 -3.79 1.91
N CYS A 21 9.73 -5.12 1.90
CA CYS A 21 8.64 -6.02 1.51
C CYS A 21 7.45 -5.89 2.45
N VAL A 22 7.67 -5.86 3.78
CA VAL A 22 6.58 -5.68 4.76
C VAL A 22 5.88 -4.34 4.56
N VAL A 23 6.63 -3.25 4.33
CA VAL A 23 6.05 -1.94 4.04
C VAL A 23 5.23 -1.98 2.75
N GLY A 24 5.74 -2.62 1.70
CA GLY A 24 5.00 -2.80 0.44
C GLY A 24 3.68 -3.54 0.63
N VAL A 25 3.68 -4.63 1.41
CA VAL A 25 2.47 -5.38 1.74
C VAL A 25 1.46 -4.52 2.50
N LEU A 26 1.91 -3.75 3.51
CA LEU A 26 1.03 -2.86 4.27
C LEU A 26 0.40 -1.78 3.38
N VAL A 27 1.18 -1.19 2.47
CA VAL A 27 0.68 -0.20 1.51
C VAL A 27 -0.36 -0.82 0.58
N SER A 28 -0.11 -2.02 0.05
CA SER A 28 -1.06 -2.73 -0.80
C SER A 28 -2.38 -3.07 -0.08
N LEU A 29 -2.31 -3.45 1.20
CA LEU A 29 -3.51 -3.70 2.01
C LEU A 29 -4.34 -2.44 2.21
N GLU A 30 -3.72 -1.32 2.60
CA GLU A 30 -4.41 -0.03 2.75
C GLU A 30 -5.02 0.44 1.42
N LEU A 31 -4.30 0.29 0.31
CA LEU A 31 -4.82 0.67 -1.01
C LEU A 31 -6.06 -0.14 -1.39
N THR A 32 -6.08 -1.44 -1.05
CA THR A 32 -7.25 -2.30 -1.24
C THR A 32 -8.42 -1.81 -0.38
N ARG A 33 -8.15 -1.45 0.88
CA ARG A 33 -9.17 -0.92 1.79
C ARG A 33 -9.79 0.38 1.25
N VAL A 34 -8.95 1.33 0.82
CA VAL A 34 -9.39 2.59 0.21
C VAL A 34 -10.17 2.33 -1.08
N TYR A 35 -9.75 1.38 -1.91
CA TYR A 35 -10.45 1.01 -3.15
C TYR A 35 -11.90 0.59 -2.92
N TYR A 36 -12.15 -0.18 -1.85
CA TYR A 36 -13.51 -0.57 -1.46
C TYR A 36 -14.27 0.59 -0.81
N LEU A 37 -13.67 1.26 0.17
CA LEU A 37 -14.33 2.32 0.93
C LEU A 37 -14.71 3.53 0.06
N ALA A 38 -13.82 3.96 -0.83
CA ALA A 38 -14.11 5.06 -1.77
C ALA A 38 -15.23 4.72 -2.77
N ARG A 39 -15.55 3.43 -2.96
CA ARG A 39 -16.67 2.98 -3.81
C ARG A 39 -17.96 2.75 -3.03
N THR A 40 -17.87 2.42 -1.74
CA THR A 40 -19.05 2.22 -0.89
C THR A 40 -19.55 3.52 -0.29
N ASP A 41 -18.65 4.40 0.11
CA ASP A 41 -18.94 5.61 0.87
C ASP A 41 -18.31 6.84 0.20
N PRO A 42 -19.11 7.73 -0.42
CA PRO A 42 -18.59 8.91 -1.12
C PRO A 42 -18.01 9.98 -0.19
N ASP A 43 -18.33 9.94 1.10
CA ASP A 43 -17.79 10.84 2.13
C ASP A 43 -16.52 10.27 2.80
N TYR A 44 -16.00 9.13 2.32
CA TYR A 44 -14.79 8.54 2.87
C TYR A 44 -13.56 9.34 2.46
N HIS A 45 -12.83 9.83 3.47
CA HIS A 45 -11.53 10.48 3.28
C HIS A 45 -10.40 9.67 3.94
N SER A 46 -9.43 9.32 3.12
CA SER A 46 -8.20 8.62 3.44
C SER A 46 -7.13 9.61 3.87
N PHE A 47 -6.19 9.15 4.70
CA PHE A 47 -5.04 9.95 5.12
C PHE A 47 -4.12 10.36 3.96
N CYS A 48 -4.19 9.61 2.85
CA CYS A 48 -3.42 9.85 1.64
C CYS A 48 -4.06 10.91 0.74
N ALA A 49 -5.33 11.28 0.96
CA ALA A 49 -6.02 12.35 0.25
C ALA A 49 -5.60 13.73 0.78
N ILE A 50 -4.36 14.14 0.50
CA ILE A 50 -3.78 15.40 1.02
C ILE A 50 -4.11 16.57 0.09
N ASN A 51 -3.99 16.35 -1.22
CA ASN A 51 -4.25 17.36 -2.24
C ASN A 51 -4.69 16.68 -3.56
N GLU A 52 -5.09 17.45 -4.56
CA GLU A 52 -5.56 16.87 -5.83
C GLU A 52 -4.49 16.10 -6.60
N ALA A 53 -3.20 16.40 -6.38
CA ALA A 53 -2.09 15.68 -6.99
C ALA A 53 -1.74 14.37 -6.26
N PHE A 54 -1.98 14.30 -4.95
CA PHE A 54 -1.75 13.15 -4.08
C PHE A 54 -3.07 12.79 -3.40
N ASN A 55 -3.89 12.03 -4.12
CA ASN A 55 -5.16 11.53 -3.61
C ASN A 55 -5.36 10.05 -3.96
N CYS A 56 -5.27 9.18 -2.93
CA CYS A 56 -5.47 7.75 -3.08
C CYS A 56 -6.90 7.37 -3.50
N GLU A 57 -7.93 8.14 -3.13
CA GLU A 57 -9.31 7.85 -3.58
C GLU A 57 -9.46 8.03 -5.09
N VAL A 58 -8.97 9.16 -5.63
CA VAL A 58 -9.06 9.47 -7.06
C VAL A 58 -8.32 8.40 -7.88
N VAL A 59 -7.14 8.01 -7.43
CA VAL A 59 -6.36 6.93 -8.06
C VAL A 59 -7.12 5.61 -7.96
N ALA A 60 -7.66 5.27 -6.79
CA ALA A 60 -8.38 4.01 -6.59
C ALA A 60 -9.68 3.91 -7.41
N LEU A 61 -10.35 5.03 -7.67
CA LEU A 61 -11.54 5.12 -8.52
C LEU A 61 -11.22 5.14 -10.01
N SER A 62 -9.98 5.44 -10.40
CA SER A 62 -9.56 5.46 -11.80
C SER A 62 -9.66 4.09 -12.47
N SER A 63 -9.83 4.08 -13.80
CA SER A 63 -9.85 2.86 -14.63
C SER A 63 -8.52 2.09 -14.60
N HIS A 64 -7.42 2.77 -14.27
CA HIS A 64 -6.10 2.15 -14.16
C HIS A 64 -5.90 1.38 -12.85
N ALA A 65 -6.75 1.57 -11.84
CA ALA A 65 -6.64 0.88 -10.56
C ALA A 65 -6.99 -0.61 -10.63
N THR A 66 -7.62 -1.06 -11.71
CA THR A 66 -8.02 -2.45 -11.93
C THR A 66 -7.31 -3.05 -13.12
N VAL A 67 -6.76 -4.24 -12.95
CA VAL A 67 -6.17 -5.04 -14.02
C VAL A 67 -6.82 -6.42 -14.01
N PHE A 68 -7.34 -6.84 -15.18
CA PHE A 68 -8.18 -8.05 -15.33
C PHE A 68 -9.40 -8.09 -14.39
N GLY A 69 -9.97 -6.92 -14.06
CA GLY A 69 -11.14 -6.81 -13.17
C GLY A 69 -10.82 -6.94 -11.68
N VAL A 70 -9.54 -7.07 -11.31
CA VAL A 70 -9.06 -7.15 -9.93
C VAL A 70 -8.22 -5.91 -9.62
N PRO A 71 -8.34 -5.31 -8.41
CA PRO A 71 -7.53 -4.15 -8.06
C PRO A 71 -6.03 -4.46 -8.08
N LEU A 72 -5.23 -3.54 -8.62
CA LEU A 72 -3.76 -3.63 -8.71
C LEU A 72 -3.09 -3.93 -7.37
N SER A 73 -3.69 -3.47 -6.28
CA SER A 73 -3.21 -3.72 -4.93
C SER A 73 -3.19 -5.20 -4.56
N VAL A 74 -4.12 -6.00 -5.08
CA VAL A 74 -4.14 -7.46 -4.87
C VAL A 74 -3.02 -8.14 -5.66
N TRP A 75 -2.72 -7.64 -6.86
CA TRP A 75 -1.57 -8.11 -7.64
C TRP A 75 -0.24 -7.84 -6.92
N GLY A 76 -0.11 -6.68 -6.28
CA GLY A 76 1.04 -6.35 -5.45
C GLY A 76 1.18 -7.21 -4.18
N LEU A 77 0.08 -7.83 -3.72
CA LEU A 77 0.13 -8.82 -2.63
C LEU A 77 0.46 -10.23 -3.13
N ALA A 78 0.10 -10.55 -4.37
CA ALA A 78 0.37 -11.86 -4.97
C ALA A 78 1.86 -12.09 -5.26
N GLY A 79 2.60 -11.03 -5.58
CA GLY A 79 4.05 -11.07 -5.83
C GLY A 79 4.42 -11.26 -7.29
#